data_AF-A0AAV3H928-F1
#
_entry.id   AF-A0AAV3H928-F1
#
_cell.length_a   1.000
_cell.length_b   1.000
_cell.length_c   1.000
_cell.angle_alpha   90.00
_cell.angle_beta   90.00
_cell.angle_gamma   90.00
#
_symmetry.space_group_name_H-M   'P 1'
#
loop_
_entity.id
_entity.type
_entity.pdbx_description
1 polymer ?
#
loop_
_entity_poly.entity_id
_entity_poly.type
_entity_poly.pdbx_seq_one_letter_code
_entity_poly.pdbx_strand_id
1 'polypeptide(L)'
;YDVVRAASPSDLAEKLTHKLKEGWQPFGSPVAITPYTLMQVITAEGDVVVSGATEPDWYYVIVLAGQSNAMAYGEGLPLPDSYDAPDPRIKQLARRSTVTPGGAACRYNDIIPADHCLHDVQDMSTLNHPKADLSKGQYGCVGQG
;
A
#
# COMPACT_ATOMS: atom_id res chain seq x y z
N TYR A 1 2.10 13.49 13.48
CA TYR A 1 2.88 13.34 14.73
C TYR A 1 2.51 12.01 15.37
N ASP A 2 3.44 11.36 16.06
CA ASP A 2 3.26 10.08 16.78
C ASP A 2 4.09 10.12 18.07
N VAL A 3 3.94 9.11 18.94
CA VAL A 3 4.53 9.07 20.28
C VAL A 3 5.18 7.72 20.56
N VAL A 4 6.50 7.73 20.76
CA VAL A 4 7.26 6.55 21.21
C VAL A 4 7.22 6.48 22.74
N ARG A 5 6.85 5.32 23.28
CA ARG A 5 6.90 5.02 24.72
C ARG A 5 7.88 3.89 25.01
N ALA A 6 8.65 4.04 26.07
CA ALA A 6 9.68 3.07 26.44
C ALA A 6 9.82 2.95 27.96
N ALA A 7 10.25 1.77 28.41
CA ALA A 7 10.46 1.47 29.82
C ALA A 7 11.84 1.91 30.34
N SER A 8 12.79 2.16 29.44
CA SER A 8 14.16 2.58 29.75
C SER A 8 14.75 3.48 28.66
N PRO A 9 15.85 4.21 28.93
CA PRO A 9 16.55 4.99 27.92
C PRO A 9 17.05 4.18 26.73
N SER A 10 17.49 2.93 26.96
CA SER A 10 17.97 2.05 25.89
C SER A 10 16.83 1.56 24.99
N ASP A 11 15.70 1.16 25.58
CA ASP A 11 14.48 0.79 24.84
C ASP A 11 13.96 1.98 24.02
N LEU A 12 14.03 3.20 24.58
CA LEU A 12 13.66 4.41 23.85
C LEU A 12 14.58 4.66 22.66
N ALA A 13 15.89 4.53 22.84
CA ALA A 13 16.88 4.74 21.78
C ALA A 13 16.70 3.74 20.63
N GLU A 14 16.43 2.47 20.93
CA GLU A 14 16.19 1.43 19.93
C GLU A 14 14.93 1.72 19.11
N LYS A 15 13.80 1.99 19.77
CA LYS A 15 12.54 2.34 19.11
C LYS A 15 12.64 3.62 18.29
N LEU A 16 13.36 4.64 18.79
CA LEU A 16 13.61 5.86 18.03
C LEU A 16 14.46 5.59 16.79
N THR A 17 15.48 4.73 16.90
CA THR A 17 16.33 4.37 15.76
C THR A 17 15.50 3.72 14.63
N HIS A 18 14.51 2.90 14.98
CA HIS A 18 13.58 2.32 13.99
C HIS A 18 12.73 3.41 13.31
N LYS A 19 12.11 4.29 14.11
CA LYS A 19 11.27 5.40 13.60
C LYS A 19 12.07 6.39 12.74
N LEU A 20 13.32 6.67 13.10
CA LEU A 20 14.20 7.52 12.28
C LEU A 20 14.46 6.93 10.89
N LYS A 21 14.57 5.60 10.77
CA LYS A 21 14.72 4.92 9.46
C LYS A 21 13.45 5.03 8.60
N GLU A 22 12.28 5.08 9.22
CA GLU A 22 10.98 5.30 8.57
C GLU A 22 10.74 6.78 8.18
N GLY A 23 11.73 7.67 8.37
CA GLY A 23 11.62 9.08 8.01
C GLY A 23 10.97 9.97 9.08
N TRP A 24 10.73 9.45 10.28
CA TRP A 24 10.31 10.27 11.42
C TRP A 24 11.48 11.07 11.99
N GLN A 25 11.18 12.17 12.65
CA GLN A 25 12.13 13.02 13.37
C GLN A 25 11.63 13.28 14.79
N PRO A 26 12.50 13.27 15.81
CA PRO A 26 12.13 13.63 17.17
C PRO A 26 11.73 15.10 17.24
N PHE A 27 10.59 15.34 17.86
CA PHE A 27 10.12 16.68 18.17
C PHE A 27 10.36 16.99 19.66
N GLY A 28 11.30 17.89 19.92
CA GLY A 28 11.73 18.23 21.27
C GLY A 28 12.50 17.10 21.96
N SER A 29 12.69 17.22 23.27
CA SER A 29 13.44 16.25 24.09
C SER A 29 12.52 15.20 24.74
N PRO A 30 13.03 14.00 25.07
CA PRO A 30 12.24 12.98 25.76
C PRO A 30 11.77 13.45 27.14
N VAL A 31 10.57 13.05 27.53
CA VAL A 31 9.98 13.35 28.84
C VAL A 31 9.77 12.06 29.63
N ALA A 32 10.17 12.05 30.91
CA ALA A 32 9.80 11.00 31.84
C ALA A 32 8.41 11.30 32.43
N ILE A 33 7.45 10.41 32.21
CA ILE A 33 6.07 10.57 32.71
C ILE A 33 5.87 9.82 34.01
N THR A 34 6.55 8.69 34.16
CA THR A 34 6.65 7.92 35.41
C THR A 34 8.10 7.43 35.56
N PRO A 35 8.51 6.92 36.73
CA PRO A 35 9.86 6.38 36.94
C PRO A 35 10.27 5.29 35.94
N TYR A 36 9.30 4.66 35.27
CA TYR A 36 9.51 3.56 34.32
C TYR A 36 8.86 3.84 32.96
N THR A 37 8.60 5.11 32.62
CA THR A 37 8.01 5.45 31.32
C THR A 37 8.62 6.72 30.77
N LEU A 38 9.41 6.55 29.71
CA LEU A 38 9.90 7.63 28.88
C LEU A 38 9.01 7.78 27.65
N MET A 39 8.86 9.02 27.20
CA MET A 39 8.07 9.38 26.03
C MET A 39 8.86 10.33 25.13
N GLN A 40 8.86 10.08 23.82
CA GLN A 40 9.38 11.00 22.81
C GLN A 40 8.30 11.24 21.75
N VAL A 41 7.98 12.50 21.48
CA VAL A 41 7.12 12.88 20.37
C VAL A 41 7.95 12.84 19.09
N ILE A 42 7.37 12.31 18.02
CA ILE A 42 7.97 12.27 16.69
C ILE A 42 7.05 12.92 15.66
N THR A 43 7.63 13.58 14.67
CA THR A 43 6.93 14.19 13.53
C THR A 43 7.51 13.64 12.23
N ALA A 44 6.77 13.73 11.15
CA ALA A 44 7.28 13.50 9.81
C ALA A 44 6.76 14.65 8.94
N GLU A 45 7.62 15.18 8.07
CA GLU A 45 7.21 16.10 7.02
C GLU A 45 6.99 15.27 5.75
N GLY A 46 5.72 15.01 5.40
CA GLY A 46 5.34 14.18 4.26
C GLY A 46 4.90 12.75 4.63
N ASP A 47 4.68 11.90 3.61
CA ASP A 47 4.33 10.50 3.81
C ASP A 47 5.44 9.76 4.54
N VAL A 48 5.08 9.17 5.67
CA VAL A 48 5.96 8.28 6.42
C VAL A 48 6.16 7.05 5.56
N VAL A 49 7.38 6.87 5.04
CA VAL A 49 7.77 5.62 4.42
C VAL A 49 7.84 4.60 5.54
N VAL A 50 6.76 3.85 5.75
CA VAL A 50 6.81 2.60 6.51
C VAL A 50 7.70 1.66 5.70
N SER A 51 9.00 1.78 5.88
CA SER A 51 10.01 0.90 5.28
C SER A 51 9.90 -0.46 5.96
N GLY A 52 8.86 -1.23 5.65
CA GLY A 52 8.55 -2.41 6.44
C GLY A 52 7.27 -3.15 6.12
N ALA A 53 6.65 -2.95 4.96
CA ALA A 53 5.77 -4.00 4.45
C ALA A 53 6.65 -5.17 3.98
N THR A 54 7.27 -5.87 4.92
CA THR A 54 7.82 -7.21 4.67
C THR A 54 6.68 -8.06 4.15
N GLU A 55 6.98 -8.91 3.17
CA GLU A 55 6.01 -9.89 2.70
C GLU A 55 5.43 -10.64 3.91
N PRO A 56 4.10 -10.71 4.06
CA PRO A 56 3.51 -11.37 5.21
C PRO A 56 3.76 -12.88 5.12
N ASP A 57 3.86 -13.54 6.28
CA ASP A 57 4.02 -15.00 6.33
C ASP A 57 2.83 -15.77 5.74
N TRP A 58 1.67 -15.11 5.64
CA TRP A 58 0.42 -15.67 5.14
C TRP A 58 -0.55 -14.57 4.67
N TYR A 59 -1.54 -14.96 3.88
CA TYR A 59 -2.60 -14.08 3.38
C TYR A 59 -3.99 -14.60 3.79
N TYR A 60 -4.90 -13.70 4.15
CA TYR A 60 -6.33 -14.01 4.07
C TYR A 60 -6.74 -14.04 2.60
N VAL A 61 -7.41 -15.11 2.18
CA VAL A 61 -7.84 -15.28 0.78
C VAL A 61 -9.33 -14.97 0.68
N ILE A 62 -9.67 -14.00 -0.16
CA ILE A 62 -11.04 -13.66 -0.54
C ILE A 62 -11.18 -13.97 -2.04
N VAL A 63 -12.13 -14.84 -2.39
CA VAL A 63 -12.39 -15.20 -3.78
C VAL A 63 -13.48 -14.28 -4.32
N LEU A 64 -13.14 -13.53 -5.37
CA LEU A 64 -14.09 -12.73 -6.16
C LEU A 64 -14.43 -13.50 -7.43
N ALA A 65 -15.72 -13.62 -7.73
CA ALA A 65 -16.21 -14.26 -8.93
C ALA A 65 -17.59 -13.71 -9.29
N GLY A 66 -17.88 -13.69 -10.58
CA GLY A 66 -19.15 -13.22 -11.10
C GLY A 66 -19.03 -12.74 -12.53
N GLN A 67 -19.97 -11.89 -12.92
CA GLN A 67 -19.96 -11.18 -14.21
C GLN A 67 -19.52 -9.72 -13.99
N SER A 68 -19.88 -8.82 -14.91
CA SER A 68 -19.43 -7.41 -14.94
C SER A 68 -19.44 -6.68 -13.60
N ASN A 69 -20.49 -6.83 -12.79
CA ASN A 69 -20.62 -6.10 -11.52
C ASN A 69 -19.72 -6.65 -10.39
N ALA A 70 -19.04 -7.78 -10.61
CA ALA A 70 -18.08 -8.35 -9.68
C ALA A 70 -16.62 -8.06 -10.08
N MET A 71 -16.41 -7.30 -11.15
CA MET A 71 -15.11 -7.00 -11.78
C MET A 71 -15.02 -5.52 -12.15
N ALA A 72 -13.93 -5.12 -12.80
CA ALA A 72 -13.67 -3.73 -13.17
C ALA A 72 -14.53 -3.25 -14.36
N TYR A 73 -15.77 -2.84 -14.09
CA TYR A 73 -16.68 -2.21 -15.08
C TYR A 73 -17.02 -0.75 -14.74
N GLY A 74 -16.48 -0.18 -13.67
CA GLY A 74 -16.59 1.24 -13.37
C GLY A 74 -15.86 2.07 -14.43
N GLU A 75 -16.59 2.93 -15.13
CA GLU A 75 -16.05 3.76 -16.22
C GLU A 75 -15.40 5.07 -15.73
N GLY A 76 -15.40 5.31 -14.41
CA GLY A 76 -14.77 6.48 -13.81
C GLY A 76 -13.26 6.50 -14.03
N LEU A 77 -12.66 7.69 -13.94
CA LEU A 77 -11.20 7.85 -14.01
C LEU A 77 -10.55 7.18 -12.79
N PRO A 78 -9.61 6.23 -12.97
CA PRO A 78 -8.85 5.69 -11.85
C PRO A 78 -8.00 6.75 -11.15
N LEU A 79 -7.90 6.65 -9.82
CA LEU A 79 -7.22 7.58 -8.93
C LEU A 79 -6.09 6.89 -8.14
N PRO A 80 -5.04 6.38 -8.81
CA PRO A 80 -3.99 5.54 -8.21
C PRO A 80 -3.13 6.27 -7.16
N ASP A 81 -3.16 7.60 -7.12
CA ASP A 81 -2.48 8.40 -6.09
C ASP A 81 -3.34 8.56 -4.81
N SER A 82 -4.56 8.03 -4.78
CA SER A 82 -5.50 8.20 -3.66
C SER A 82 -6.38 6.97 -3.41
N TYR A 83 -7.66 7.02 -3.82
CA TYR A 83 -8.66 6.00 -3.50
C TYR A 83 -8.38 4.63 -4.13
N ASP A 84 -7.67 4.63 -5.25
CA ASP A 84 -7.34 3.43 -6.02
C ASP A 84 -5.87 3.04 -5.84
N ALA A 85 -5.19 3.61 -4.84
CA ALA A 85 -3.78 3.35 -4.59
C ALA A 85 -3.57 1.89 -4.14
N PRO A 86 -2.65 1.14 -4.78
CA PRO A 86 -2.36 -0.23 -4.36
C PRO A 86 -1.64 -0.25 -3.01
N ASP A 87 -2.06 -1.15 -2.11
CA ASP A 87 -1.39 -1.36 -0.82
C ASP A 87 -0.31 -2.46 -0.96
N PRO A 88 0.92 -2.26 -0.43
CA PRO A 88 1.99 -3.27 -0.47
C PRO A 88 1.63 -4.67 0.06
N ARG A 89 0.62 -4.79 0.91
CA ARG A 89 0.16 -6.05 1.53
C ARG A 89 -1.09 -6.64 0.87
N ILE A 90 -1.79 -5.89 0.02
CA ILE A 90 -2.96 -6.40 -0.71
C ILE A 90 -2.47 -6.94 -2.06
N LYS A 91 -2.75 -8.21 -2.31
CA LYS A 91 -2.25 -8.96 -3.45
C LYS A 91 -3.38 -9.67 -4.18
N GLN A 92 -3.13 -9.99 -5.43
CA GLN A 92 -3.99 -10.82 -6.27
C GLN A 92 -3.16 -11.90 -6.97
N LEU A 93 -3.85 -12.89 -7.52
CA LEU A 93 -3.24 -13.90 -8.37
C LEU A 93 -3.22 -13.42 -9.82
N ALA A 94 -2.04 -13.44 -10.43
CA ALA A 94 -1.87 -12.97 -11.79
C ALA A 94 -2.55 -13.90 -12.81
N ARG A 95 -3.26 -13.31 -13.77
CA ARG A 95 -3.77 -13.97 -14.99
C ARG A 95 -3.19 -13.46 -16.31
N ARG A 96 -2.95 -12.14 -16.42
CA ARG A 96 -2.35 -11.49 -17.61
C ARG A 96 -0.86 -11.83 -17.75
N SER A 97 -0.25 -11.42 -18.87
CA SER A 97 1.19 -11.58 -19.13
C SER A 97 2.07 -10.52 -18.46
N THR A 98 1.49 -9.40 -18.04
CA THR A 98 2.17 -8.33 -17.29
C THR A 98 1.32 -7.88 -16.11
N VAL A 99 1.97 -7.37 -15.05
CA VAL A 99 1.31 -6.91 -13.80
C VAL A 99 0.39 -5.73 -14.07
N THR A 100 0.85 -4.77 -14.86
CA THR A 100 0.08 -3.64 -15.39
C THR A 100 0.29 -3.57 -16.90
N PRO A 101 -0.53 -2.83 -17.67
CA PRO A 101 -0.28 -2.64 -19.10
C PRO A 101 1.12 -2.05 -19.37
N GLY A 102 1.97 -2.78 -20.11
CA GLY A 102 3.35 -2.38 -20.39
C GLY A 102 4.31 -2.52 -19.20
N GLY A 103 3.86 -3.07 -18.06
CA GLY A 103 4.65 -3.27 -16.86
C GLY A 103 5.49 -4.55 -16.87
N ALA A 104 5.96 -4.94 -15.68
CA ALA A 104 6.74 -6.15 -15.48
C ALA A 104 5.96 -7.40 -15.89
N ALA A 105 6.66 -8.39 -16.47
CA ALA A 105 6.07 -9.67 -16.81
C ALA A 105 5.65 -10.45 -15.56
N CYS A 106 4.53 -11.16 -15.64
CA CYS A 106 4.08 -12.10 -14.62
C CYS A 106 3.60 -13.42 -15.27
N ARG A 107 3.56 -14.48 -14.47
CA ARG A 107 3.02 -15.79 -14.85
C ARG A 107 1.69 -16.03 -14.17
N TYR A 108 0.93 -16.98 -14.71
CA TYR A 108 -0.32 -17.41 -14.11
C TYR A 108 -0.11 -17.83 -12.64
N ASN A 109 -0.94 -17.27 -11.75
CA ASN A 109 -0.90 -17.42 -10.29
C ASN A 109 0.31 -16.82 -9.55
N ASP A 110 1.15 -16.00 -10.20
CA ASP A 110 2.11 -15.19 -9.45
C ASP A 110 1.37 -14.26 -8.48
N ILE A 111 1.93 -14.07 -7.28
CA ILE A 111 1.41 -13.10 -6.30
C ILE A 111 1.88 -11.71 -6.72
N ILE A 112 0.95 -10.86 -7.12
CA ILE A 112 1.22 -9.51 -7.63
C ILE A 112 0.41 -8.47 -6.85
N PRO A 113 0.75 -7.17 -6.89
CA PRO A 113 -0.08 -6.12 -6.31
C PRO A 113 -1.53 -6.18 -6.83
N ALA A 114 -2.49 -6.00 -5.92
CA ALA A 114 -3.87 -5.70 -6.30
C ALA A 114 -4.01 -4.19 -6.52
N ASP A 115 -4.65 -3.80 -7.62
CA ASP A 115 -5.00 -2.41 -7.94
C ASP A 115 -6.46 -2.33 -8.39
N HIS A 116 -6.90 -1.17 -8.88
CA HIS A 116 -8.28 -0.94 -9.30
C HIS A 116 -8.77 -1.79 -10.46
N CYS A 117 -7.89 -2.48 -11.20
CA CYS A 117 -8.24 -3.27 -12.37
C CYS A 117 -7.64 -4.68 -12.27
N LEU A 118 -8.26 -5.51 -11.43
CA LEU A 118 -7.83 -6.87 -11.13
C LEU A 118 -7.70 -7.79 -12.36
N HIS A 119 -6.91 -8.86 -12.20
CA HIS A 119 -6.63 -9.92 -13.18
C HIS A 119 -7.81 -10.91 -13.31
N ASP A 120 -9.01 -10.39 -13.57
CA ASP A 120 -10.20 -11.18 -13.91
C ASP A 120 -10.03 -11.96 -15.22
N VAL A 121 -10.94 -12.91 -15.48
CA VAL A 121 -10.93 -13.71 -16.72
C VAL A 121 -11.00 -12.82 -17.96
N GLN A 122 -11.78 -11.74 -17.89
CA GLN A 122 -11.87 -10.72 -18.93
C GLN A 122 -10.94 -9.57 -18.57
N ASP A 123 -10.03 -9.22 -19.49
CA ASP A 123 -9.08 -8.13 -19.31
C ASP A 123 -9.74 -6.78 -19.64
N MET A 124 -9.96 -5.97 -18.60
CA MET A 124 -10.57 -4.63 -18.70
C MET A 124 -9.51 -3.51 -18.74
N SER A 125 -8.23 -3.84 -18.72
CA SER A 125 -7.15 -2.87 -18.52
C SER A 125 -6.82 -2.00 -19.73
N THR A 126 -7.34 -2.36 -20.90
CA THR A 126 -7.16 -1.59 -22.13
C THR A 126 -8.32 -0.62 -22.40
N LEU A 127 -9.37 -0.67 -21.58
CA LEU A 127 -10.57 0.16 -21.72
C LEU A 127 -10.42 1.44 -20.91
N ASN A 128 -9.63 2.37 -21.41
CA ASN A 128 -9.23 3.57 -20.68
C ASN A 128 -10.30 4.66 -20.73
N HIS A 129 -10.46 5.40 -19.62
CA HIS A 129 -11.21 6.64 -19.59
C HIS A 129 -10.62 7.67 -20.58
N PRO A 130 -11.42 8.50 -21.30
CA PRO A 130 -10.91 9.44 -22.31
C PRO A 130 -9.92 10.51 -21.79
N LYS A 131 -9.90 10.73 -20.48
CA LYS A 131 -9.00 11.68 -19.79
C LYS A 131 -7.87 10.98 -19.00
N ALA A 132 -7.68 9.68 -19.20
CA ALA A 132 -6.63 8.93 -18.53
C ALA A 132 -5.24 9.41 -18.94
N ASP A 133 -4.37 9.60 -17.94
CA ASP A 133 -2.93 9.71 -18.13
C ASP A 133 -2.28 8.35 -17.81
N LEU A 134 -1.96 7.59 -18.85
CA LEU A 134 -1.37 6.26 -18.70
C LEU A 134 0.03 6.29 -18.06
N SER A 135 0.74 7.42 -18.16
CA SER A 135 2.02 7.58 -17.48
C SER A 135 1.90 7.59 -15.96
N LYS A 136 0.68 7.84 -15.44
CA LYS A 136 0.33 7.83 -14.02
C LYS A 136 -0.38 6.55 -13.59
N GLY A 137 -0.42 5.51 -14.44
CA GLY A 137 -1.10 4.26 -14.11
C GLY A 137 -2.63 4.34 -14.15
N GLN A 138 -3.23 5.37 -14.77
CA GLN A 138 -4.69 5.52 -14.91
C GLN A 138 -5.28 4.64 -16.02
N TYR A 139 -4.90 3.37 -16.06
CA TYR A 139 -5.32 2.45 -17.12
C TYR A 139 -6.65 1.76 -16.77
N GLY A 140 -7.39 1.33 -17.79
CA GLY A 140 -8.57 0.48 -17.65
C GLY A 140 -9.77 1.09 -16.94
N CYS A 141 -10.70 0.21 -16.62
CA CYS A 141 -11.86 0.46 -15.77
C CYS A 141 -11.53 0.23 -14.29
N VAL A 142 -12.47 0.56 -13.40
CA VAL A 142 -12.33 0.43 -11.93
C VAL A 142 -13.25 -0.66 -11.39
N GLY A 143 -12.74 -1.52 -10.52
CA GLY A 143 -13.46 -2.56 -9.78
C GLY A 143 -13.30 -2.40 -8.27
N GLN A 144 -14.22 -3.00 -7.52
CA GLN A 144 -14.30 -2.90 -6.05
C GLN A 144 -13.50 -3.95 -5.27
N GLY A 145 -12.70 -4.75 -5.97
CA GLY A 145 -12.05 -5.94 -5.43
C GLY A 145 -10.81 -5.68 -4.58
#